data_AF-A0AAX7V4G9-F1
#
_entry.id   AF-A0AAX7V4G9-F1
#
_cell.length_a   1.000
_cell.length_b   1.000
_cell.length_c   1.000
_cell.angle_alpha   90.00
_cell.angle_beta   90.00
_cell.angle_gamma   90.00
#
_symmetry.space_group_name_H-M   'P 1'
#
loop_
_entity.id
_entity.type
_entity.pdbx_description
1 polymer ?
#
loop_
_entity_poly.entity_id
_entity_poly.type
_entity_poly.pdbx_seq_one_letter_code
_entity_poly.pdbx_strand_id
1 'polypeptide(L)'
;MCVMQDIVVLTTLKVAKRHAYEAQFKLKAISYAEEHGNRAAAREFKINESMVRKWRKLENKLRQVKKTQLSFRGHKARWPELEERLERWIIEQRTSGRSVSTVTIRLKAVSLSLFMKRCHFSIRTRTTVAQQLPADYKEKLAIFRSYCSKHIGDKHIQRWMTDGDHSFTKSGRQRPASYATICQWIVDAWANMSAGTVVRAFAKAGIISEEPHGTESDSDSEESELGMFDGDLAQLFNSDPEDEDFDGFD
;
A
#
# COMPACT_ATOMS: atom_id res chain seq x y z
N MET A 1 59.25 -29.65 -32.94
CA MET A 1 58.56 -30.68 -32.14
C MET A 1 58.87 -30.41 -30.69
N CYS A 2 57.94 -30.67 -29.76
CA CYS A 2 58.04 -30.43 -28.31
C CYS A 2 57.58 -29.03 -27.85
N VAL A 3 56.29 -28.89 -27.50
CA VAL A 3 55.79 -28.71 -26.13
C VAL A 3 54.25 -28.69 -26.19
N MET A 4 53.63 -29.87 -26.16
CA MET A 4 52.19 -30.04 -25.90
C MET A 4 52.03 -30.87 -24.64
N GLN A 5 52.36 -30.26 -23.50
CA GLN A 5 51.97 -30.66 -22.16
C GLN A 5 51.75 -29.35 -21.41
N ASP A 6 50.68 -29.30 -20.60
CA ASP A 6 50.29 -28.21 -19.68
C ASP A 6 48.98 -27.46 -20.01
N ILE A 7 47.99 -28.14 -20.60
CA ILE A 7 46.58 -27.66 -20.57
C ILE A 7 45.64 -28.78 -20.11
N VAL A 8 45.94 -29.43 -18.99
CA VAL A 8 44.93 -30.28 -18.33
C VAL A 8 45.04 -30.19 -16.80
N VAL A 9 45.15 -28.96 -16.27
CA VAL A 9 44.78 -28.69 -14.88
C VAL A 9 43.48 -27.90 -14.91
N LEU A 10 42.42 -28.51 -15.44
CA LEU A 10 41.05 -28.06 -15.20
C LEU A 10 40.72 -28.38 -13.75
N THR A 11 41.16 -27.48 -12.89
CA THR A 11 40.82 -27.38 -11.48
C THR A 11 39.32 -27.58 -11.30
N THR A 12 38.96 -28.66 -10.62
CA THR A 12 37.62 -28.90 -10.13
C THR A 12 37.23 -27.78 -9.16
N LEU A 13 36.46 -26.80 -9.66
CA LEU A 13 35.84 -25.77 -8.82
C LEU A 13 34.87 -26.45 -7.84
N LYS A 14 35.38 -26.81 -6.66
CA LYS A 14 34.56 -27.24 -5.51
C LYS A 14 33.55 -26.13 -5.21
N VAL A 15 32.27 -26.39 -5.46
CA VAL A 15 31.18 -25.49 -5.08
C VAL A 15 31.25 -25.26 -3.57
N ALA A 16 31.53 -24.02 -3.17
CA ALA A 16 31.61 -23.66 -1.76
C ALA A 16 30.24 -23.90 -1.08
N LYS A 17 30.21 -24.77 -0.09
CA LYS A 17 29.00 -25.03 0.70
C LYS A 17 28.59 -23.76 1.43
N ARG A 18 27.30 -23.39 1.34
CA ARG A 18 26.76 -22.24 2.08
C ARG A 18 26.63 -22.61 3.56
N HIS A 19 27.18 -21.78 4.44
CA HIS A 19 27.07 -21.95 5.89
C HIS A 19 25.94 -21.09 6.46
N ALA A 20 25.11 -21.69 7.32
CA ALA A 20 24.17 -20.99 8.18
C ALA A 20 24.80 -20.76 9.55
N TYR A 21 24.60 -19.57 10.13
CA TYR A 21 25.21 -19.19 11.40
C TYR A 21 24.12 -18.86 12.42
N GLU A 22 24.30 -19.30 13.66
CA GLU A 22 23.41 -19.00 14.77
C GLU A 22 23.43 -17.52 15.16
N ALA A 23 22.32 -17.02 15.70
CA ALA A 23 22.20 -15.63 16.13
C ALA A 23 23.26 -15.25 17.17
N GLN A 24 23.56 -16.14 18.12
CA GLN A 24 24.60 -15.91 19.12
C GLN A 24 26.00 -15.77 18.50
N PHE A 25 26.33 -16.59 17.51
CA PHE A 25 27.61 -16.48 16.79
C PHE A 25 27.71 -15.15 16.03
N LYS A 26 26.62 -14.74 15.38
CA LYS A 26 26.55 -13.45 14.68
C LYS A 26 26.76 -12.28 15.64
N LEU A 27 26.15 -12.33 16.83
CA LEU A 27 26.34 -11.31 17.88
C LEU A 27 27.78 -11.27 18.40
N LYS A 28 28.41 -12.43 18.62
CA LYS A 28 29.84 -12.51 18.98
C LYS A 28 30.75 -11.91 17.91
N ALA A 29 30.45 -12.16 16.63
CA ALA A 29 31.20 -11.58 15.53
C ALA A 29 30.99 -10.06 15.42
N ILE A 30 29.79 -9.55 15.76
CA ILE A 30 29.49 -8.12 15.82
C ILE A 30 30.28 -7.44 16.94
N SER A 31 30.25 -7.97 18.17
CA SER A 31 30.95 -7.35 19.30
C SER A 31 32.46 -7.24 19.03
N TYR A 32 33.07 -8.29 18.48
CA TYR A 32 34.47 -8.25 18.08
C TYR A 32 34.74 -7.24 16.95
N ALA A 33 33.81 -7.10 16.00
CA ALA A 33 33.92 -6.14 14.91
C ALA A 33 33.75 -4.68 15.35
N GLU A 34 33.07 -4.42 16.46
CA GLU A 34 32.97 -3.09 17.07
C GLU A 34 34.30 -2.68 17.71
N GLU A 35 34.99 -3.62 18.33
CA GLU A 35 36.29 -3.40 18.98
C GLU A 35 37.46 -3.35 17.96
N HIS A 36 37.50 -4.28 17.00
CA HIS A 36 38.66 -4.52 16.12
C HIS A 36 38.42 -4.17 14.65
N GLY A 37 37.18 -3.84 14.28
CA GLY A 37 36.76 -3.58 12.91
C GLY A 37 36.34 -4.82 12.10
N ASN A 38 35.53 -4.60 11.06
CA ASN A 38 34.89 -5.69 10.31
C ASN A 38 35.88 -6.65 9.62
N ARG A 39 37.00 -6.13 9.10
CA ARG A 39 38.05 -6.94 8.44
C ARG A 39 38.84 -7.80 9.41
N ALA A 40 39.01 -7.35 10.66
CA ALA A 40 39.63 -8.16 11.70
C ALA A 40 38.69 -9.31 12.10
N ALA A 41 37.41 -9.01 12.34
CA ALA A 41 36.39 -10.01 12.64
C ALA A 41 36.27 -11.08 11.54
N ALA A 42 36.30 -10.68 10.27
CA ALA A 42 36.27 -11.59 9.14
C ALA A 42 37.42 -12.61 9.17
N ARG A 43 38.64 -12.15 9.51
CA ARG A 43 39.82 -13.01 9.64
C ARG A 43 39.73 -13.93 10.86
N GLU A 44 39.34 -13.39 12.01
CA GLU A 44 39.21 -14.13 13.27
C GLU A 44 38.19 -15.28 13.16
N PHE A 45 37.00 -14.97 12.64
CA PHE A 45 35.90 -15.93 12.56
C PHE A 45 35.87 -16.74 11.26
N LYS A 46 36.84 -16.54 10.35
CA LYS A 46 36.90 -17.17 9.01
C LYS A 46 35.59 -17.01 8.24
N ILE A 47 35.02 -15.81 8.27
CA ILE A 47 33.78 -15.44 7.60
C ILE A 47 34.03 -14.30 6.62
N ASN A 48 33.16 -14.14 5.62
CA ASN A 48 33.25 -13.01 4.71
C ASN A 48 32.91 -11.70 5.44
N GLU A 49 33.73 -10.67 5.25
CA GLU A 49 33.50 -9.33 5.85
C GLU A 49 32.12 -8.76 5.50
N SER A 50 31.63 -9.05 4.28
CA SER A 50 30.30 -8.64 3.83
C SER A 50 29.17 -9.21 4.72
N MET A 51 29.38 -10.38 5.32
CA MET A 51 28.44 -10.99 6.27
C MET A 51 28.46 -10.25 7.61
N VAL A 52 29.63 -9.92 8.14
CA VAL A 52 29.78 -9.10 9.36
C VAL A 52 29.05 -7.77 9.19
N ARG A 53 29.29 -7.10 8.06
CA ARG A 53 28.62 -5.83 7.73
C ARG A 53 27.09 -5.98 7.67
N LYS A 54 26.59 -7.05 7.07
CA LYS A 54 25.15 -7.34 6.99
C LYS A 54 24.55 -7.64 8.38
N TRP A 55 25.27 -8.35 9.24
CA TRP A 55 24.81 -8.68 10.59
C TRP A 55 24.76 -7.46 11.49
N ARG A 56 25.71 -6.52 11.38
CA ARG A 56 25.65 -5.22 12.08
C ARG A 56 24.36 -4.45 11.77
N LYS A 57 23.93 -4.42 10.50
CA LYS A 57 22.64 -3.81 10.11
C LYS A 57 21.41 -4.52 10.72
N LEU A 58 21.55 -5.79 11.10
CA LEU A 58 20.48 -6.62 11.66
C LEU A 58 20.61 -6.82 13.18
N GLU A 59 21.54 -6.14 13.84
CA GLU A 59 21.91 -6.39 15.23
C GLU A 59 20.71 -6.31 16.19
N ASN A 60 19.90 -5.26 16.10
CA ASN A 60 18.70 -5.11 16.92
C ASN A 60 17.74 -6.31 16.78
N LYS A 61 17.58 -6.83 15.56
CA LYS A 61 16.75 -8.02 15.31
C LYS A 61 17.41 -9.28 15.85
N LEU A 62 18.74 -9.39 15.76
CA LEU A 62 19.50 -10.53 16.29
C LEU A 62 19.43 -10.59 17.82
N ARG A 63 19.36 -9.45 18.52
CA ARG A 63 19.19 -9.38 19.98
C ARG A 63 17.80 -9.82 20.46
N GLN A 64 16.77 -9.62 19.64
CA GLN A 64 15.37 -9.98 19.98
C GLN A 64 15.05 -11.45 19.75
N VAL A 65 15.74 -12.12 18.83
CA VAL A 65 15.48 -13.53 18.50
C VAL A 65 16.20 -14.51 19.42
N LYS A 66 15.73 -15.76 19.42
CA LYS A 66 16.38 -16.88 20.12
C LYS A 66 17.82 -17.06 19.62
N LYS A 67 18.74 -17.39 20.53
CA LYS A 67 20.19 -17.57 20.25
C LYS A 67 20.49 -18.58 19.13
N THR A 68 19.67 -19.62 19.02
CA THR A 68 19.80 -20.70 18.02
C THR A 68 19.25 -20.32 16.63
N GLN A 69 18.64 -19.15 16.46
CA GLN A 69 18.01 -18.77 15.19
C GLN A 69 19.05 -18.61 14.06
N LEU A 70 18.93 -19.44 13.03
CA LEU A 70 19.88 -19.47 11.91
C LEU A 70 19.56 -18.45 10.81
N SER A 71 18.28 -18.25 10.51
CA SER A 71 17.86 -17.36 9.43
C SER A 71 16.56 -16.63 9.76
N PHE A 72 16.35 -15.48 9.12
CA PHE A 72 15.09 -14.76 9.16
C PHE A 72 14.21 -15.12 7.95
N ARG A 73 14.40 -16.30 7.36
CA ARG A 73 13.60 -16.79 6.24
C ARG A 73 12.38 -17.53 6.79
N GLY A 74 11.22 -17.29 6.19
CA GLY A 74 9.96 -17.91 6.55
C GLY A 74 8.80 -17.15 5.91
N HIS A 75 7.68 -17.83 5.71
CA HIS A 75 6.46 -17.16 5.29
C HIS A 75 5.96 -16.27 6.41
N LYS A 76 5.69 -15.01 6.08
CA LYS A 76 4.95 -14.14 6.98
C LYS A 76 3.50 -14.63 7.03
N ALA A 77 2.87 -14.47 8.18
CA ALA A 77 1.44 -14.67 8.35
C ALA A 77 0.68 -14.01 7.19
N ARG A 78 -0.05 -14.80 6.40
CA ARG A 78 -0.89 -14.26 5.31
C ARG A 78 -2.08 -13.50 5.90
N TRP A 79 -2.51 -13.91 7.08
CA TRP A 79 -3.65 -13.35 7.81
C TRP A 79 -3.24 -13.02 9.26
N PRO A 80 -2.40 -11.99 9.50
CA PRO A 80 -1.84 -11.72 10.83
C PRO A 80 -2.91 -11.52 11.91
N GLU A 81 -3.96 -10.77 11.60
CA GLU A 81 -5.07 -10.50 12.53
C GLU A 81 -5.87 -11.76 12.87
N LEU A 82 -6.03 -12.67 11.91
CA LEU A 82 -6.70 -13.96 12.10
C LEU A 82 -5.85 -14.86 13.01
N GLU A 83 -4.54 -14.94 12.74
CA GLU A 83 -3.59 -15.72 13.54
C GLU A 83 -3.55 -15.21 14.99
N GLU A 84 -3.52 -13.89 15.20
CA GLU A 84 -3.54 -13.29 16.55
C GLU A 84 -4.84 -13.60 17.31
N ARG A 85 -6.00 -13.51 16.65
CA ARG A 85 -7.30 -13.88 17.26
C ARG A 85 -7.35 -15.36 17.61
N LEU A 86 -6.83 -16.22 16.74
CA LEU A 86 -6.78 -17.66 16.96
C LEU A 86 -5.82 -18.02 18.11
N GLU A 87 -4.65 -17.37 18.17
CA GLU A 87 -3.67 -17.54 19.25
C GLU A 87 -4.26 -17.15 20.60
N ARG A 88 -4.91 -15.98 20.71
CA ARG A 88 -5.60 -15.55 21.93
C ARG A 88 -6.63 -16.58 22.40
N TRP A 89 -7.46 -17.09 21.47
CA TRP A 89 -8.45 -18.11 21.80
C TRP A 89 -7.81 -19.42 22.27
N ILE A 90 -6.70 -19.86 21.64
CA ILE A 90 -5.97 -21.07 22.08
C ILE A 90 -5.40 -20.88 23.49
N ILE A 91 -4.80 -19.72 23.77
CA ILE A 91 -4.26 -19.40 25.09
C ILE A 91 -5.37 -19.47 26.14
N GLU A 92 -6.51 -18.83 25.88
CA GLU A 92 -7.68 -18.83 26.78
C GLU A 92 -8.20 -20.24 27.07
N GLN A 93 -8.33 -21.10 26.04
CA GLN A 93 -8.75 -22.48 26.25
C GLN A 93 -7.74 -23.26 27.10
N ARG A 94 -6.43 -23.07 26.86
CA ARG A 94 -5.36 -23.75 27.61
C ARG A 94 -5.28 -23.25 29.06
N THR A 95 -5.44 -21.95 29.30
CA THR A 95 -5.48 -21.40 30.67
C THR A 95 -6.72 -21.88 31.43
N SER A 96 -7.80 -22.19 30.72
CA SER A 96 -9.01 -22.80 31.27
C SER A 96 -8.90 -24.32 31.48
N GLY A 97 -7.72 -24.91 31.26
CA GLY A 97 -7.46 -26.34 31.44
C GLY A 97 -8.06 -27.24 30.36
N ARG A 98 -8.53 -26.67 29.24
CA ARG A 98 -9.12 -27.44 28.13
C ARG A 98 -8.05 -27.83 27.12
N SER A 99 -8.07 -29.08 26.68
CA SER A 99 -7.24 -29.51 25.55
C SER A 99 -7.83 -28.96 24.25
N VAL A 100 -6.97 -28.40 23.40
CA VAL A 100 -7.36 -27.86 22.09
C VAL A 100 -6.73 -28.71 21.01
N SER A 101 -7.54 -29.45 20.26
CA SER A 101 -7.07 -30.31 19.16
C SER A 101 -6.83 -29.49 17.89
N THR A 102 -5.98 -29.98 16.99
CA THR A 102 -5.75 -29.35 15.69
C THR A 102 -7.04 -29.17 14.88
N VAL A 103 -7.98 -30.11 14.99
CA VAL A 103 -9.29 -30.03 14.34
C VAL A 103 -10.08 -28.83 14.86
N THR A 104 -10.14 -28.64 16.18
CA THR A 104 -10.84 -27.49 16.77
C THR A 104 -10.23 -26.15 16.37
N ILE A 105 -8.90 -26.08 16.23
CA ILE A 105 -8.20 -24.89 15.76
C ILE A 105 -8.60 -24.58 14.31
N ARG A 106 -8.63 -25.59 13.43
CA ARG A 106 -9.06 -25.44 12.03
C ARG A 106 -10.51 -24.97 11.93
N LEU A 107 -11.42 -25.58 12.69
CA LEU A 107 -12.84 -25.18 12.72
C LEU A 107 -13.00 -23.73 13.20
N LYS A 108 -12.28 -23.33 14.25
CA LYS A 108 -12.30 -21.96 14.74
C LYS A 108 -11.72 -20.97 13.73
N ALA A 109 -10.63 -21.33 13.04
CA ALA A 109 -10.04 -20.52 11.99
C ALA A 109 -11.00 -20.33 10.80
N VAL A 110 -11.68 -21.40 10.37
CA VAL A 110 -12.71 -21.34 9.31
C VAL A 110 -13.86 -20.44 9.75
N SER A 111 -14.39 -20.62 10.97
CA SER A 111 -15.43 -19.77 11.54
C SER A 111 -15.05 -18.29 11.54
N LEU A 112 -13.83 -17.95 12.00
CA LEU A 112 -13.33 -16.58 12.00
C LEU A 112 -13.10 -16.04 10.56
N SER A 113 -12.65 -16.89 9.63
CA SER A 113 -12.47 -16.49 8.23
C SER A 113 -13.79 -16.27 7.50
N LEU A 114 -14.81 -17.08 7.81
CA LEU A 114 -16.17 -16.95 7.28
C LEU A 114 -16.84 -15.71 7.85
N PHE A 115 -16.62 -15.39 9.12
CA PHE A 115 -17.08 -14.12 9.70
C PHE A 115 -16.56 -12.91 8.90
N MET A 116 -15.28 -12.90 8.50
CA MET A 116 -14.73 -11.84 7.65
C MET A 116 -15.44 -11.77 6.29
N LYS A 117 -15.70 -12.92 5.65
CA LYS A 117 -16.45 -12.98 4.39
C LYS A 117 -17.91 -12.51 4.55
N ARG A 118 -18.60 -12.97 5.60
CA ARG A 118 -20.03 -12.70 5.88
C ARG A 118 -20.28 -11.24 6.27
N CYS A 119 -19.36 -10.64 7.01
CA CYS A 119 -19.44 -9.23 7.38
C CYS A 119 -18.78 -8.31 6.34
N HIS A 120 -18.43 -8.83 5.15
CA HIS A 120 -17.76 -8.11 4.07
C HIS A 120 -16.48 -7.36 4.50
N PHE A 121 -15.84 -7.83 5.57
CA PHE A 121 -14.57 -7.29 6.04
C PHE A 121 -13.45 -7.93 5.22
N SER A 122 -12.79 -7.12 4.41
CA SER A 122 -11.51 -7.44 3.78
C SER A 122 -10.45 -6.53 4.38
N ILE A 123 -9.26 -7.08 4.63
CA ILE A 123 -8.09 -6.26 4.98
C ILE A 123 -7.76 -5.44 3.73
N ARG A 124 -8.09 -4.15 3.76
CA ARG A 124 -7.71 -3.21 2.70
C ARG A 124 -6.33 -2.68 3.03
N THR A 125 -5.41 -2.74 2.06
CA THR A 125 -4.19 -1.93 2.14
C THR A 125 -4.58 -0.46 2.22
N ARG A 126 -3.76 0.38 2.88
CA ARG A 126 -3.99 1.82 2.93
C ARG A 126 -4.05 2.35 1.48
N THR A 127 -5.23 2.72 1.01
CA THR A 127 -5.40 3.13 -0.38
C THR A 127 -4.85 4.53 -0.57
N THR A 128 -3.92 4.69 -1.52
CA THR A 128 -3.57 5.98 -2.14
C THR A 128 -4.53 6.31 -3.29
N VAL A 129 -5.79 5.86 -3.18
CA VAL A 129 -6.80 6.04 -4.22
C VAL A 129 -7.58 7.30 -3.85
N ALA A 130 -7.40 8.37 -4.63
CA ALA A 130 -8.20 9.57 -4.51
C ALA A 130 -9.69 9.21 -4.62
N GLN A 131 -10.53 9.85 -3.81
CA GLN A 131 -11.97 9.63 -3.79
C GLN A 131 -12.55 9.72 -5.21
N GLN A 132 -13.52 8.85 -5.51
CA GLN A 132 -14.29 8.92 -6.75
C GLN A 132 -14.96 10.29 -6.86
N LEU A 133 -14.92 10.88 -8.07
CA LEU A 133 -15.50 12.20 -8.30
C LEU A 133 -17.03 12.13 -8.09
N PRO A 134 -17.62 13.09 -7.37
CA PRO A 134 -19.08 13.18 -7.18
C PRO A 134 -19.86 13.16 -8.50
N ALA A 135 -21.08 12.61 -8.48
CA ALA A 135 -21.91 12.46 -9.67
C ALA A 135 -22.25 13.80 -10.36
N ASP A 136 -22.33 14.87 -9.57
CA ASP A 136 -22.59 16.26 -9.95
C ASP A 136 -21.34 17.03 -10.40
N TYR A 137 -20.16 16.40 -10.43
CA TYR A 137 -18.90 17.04 -10.80
C TYR A 137 -18.93 17.68 -12.19
N LYS A 138 -19.51 17.00 -13.18
CA LYS A 138 -19.61 17.53 -14.56
C LYS A 138 -20.46 18.79 -14.63
N GLU A 139 -21.54 18.84 -13.85
CA GLU A 139 -22.45 19.97 -13.81
C GLU A 139 -21.80 21.16 -13.09
N LYS A 140 -21.19 20.94 -11.92
CA LYS A 140 -20.42 21.96 -11.20
C LYS A 140 -19.27 22.52 -12.03
N LEU A 141 -18.55 21.67 -12.76
CA LEU A 141 -17.48 22.08 -13.67
C LEU A 141 -18.02 22.92 -14.83
N ALA A 142 -19.18 22.56 -15.38
CA ALA A 142 -19.83 23.32 -16.45
C ALA A 142 -20.29 24.70 -15.97
N ILE A 143 -20.89 24.79 -14.78
CA ILE A 143 -21.28 26.05 -14.14
C ILE A 143 -20.05 26.94 -13.91
N PHE A 144 -18.97 26.37 -13.37
CA PHE A 144 -17.72 27.08 -13.14
C PHE A 144 -17.11 27.59 -14.45
N ARG A 145 -17.03 26.75 -15.49
CA ARG A 145 -16.53 27.16 -16.81
C ARG A 145 -17.38 28.25 -17.44
N SER A 146 -18.71 28.16 -17.38
CA SER A 146 -19.62 29.18 -17.88
C SER A 146 -19.45 30.51 -17.15
N TYR A 147 -19.30 30.45 -15.83
CA TYR A 147 -19.04 31.63 -14.99
C TYR A 147 -17.70 32.28 -15.32
N CYS A 148 -16.63 31.48 -15.42
CA CYS A 148 -15.32 31.94 -15.85
C CYS A 148 -15.36 32.54 -17.26
N SER A 149 -16.00 31.91 -18.25
CA SER A 149 -16.10 32.47 -19.61
C SER A 149 -16.84 33.82 -19.64
N LYS A 150 -17.90 33.98 -18.84
CA LYS A 150 -18.64 35.26 -18.73
C LYS A 150 -17.80 36.37 -18.08
N HIS A 151 -16.95 36.03 -17.11
CA HIS A 151 -16.16 36.99 -16.33
C HIS A 151 -14.75 37.25 -16.88
N ILE A 152 -14.12 36.24 -17.50
CA ILE A 152 -12.87 36.36 -18.28
C ILE A 152 -13.13 37.13 -19.57
N GLY A 153 -14.40 37.32 -19.92
CA GLY A 153 -14.91 38.42 -20.72
C GLY A 153 -14.00 38.77 -21.88
N ASP A 154 -14.21 38.08 -23.00
CA ASP A 154 -14.13 38.49 -24.41
C ASP A 154 -13.34 39.75 -24.81
N LYS A 155 -13.23 40.80 -24.00
CA LYS A 155 -12.49 42.04 -24.28
C LYS A 155 -11.08 41.84 -24.80
N HIS A 156 -10.25 40.93 -24.26
CA HIS A 156 -8.90 40.73 -24.81
C HIS A 156 -8.90 39.95 -26.13
N ILE A 157 -9.72 38.90 -26.23
CA ILE A 157 -9.80 38.08 -27.45
C ILE A 157 -10.49 38.85 -28.58
N GLN A 158 -11.64 39.49 -28.31
CA GLN A 158 -12.37 40.34 -29.25
C GLN A 158 -11.53 41.53 -29.69
N ARG A 159 -10.86 42.25 -28.78
CA ARG A 159 -9.98 43.37 -29.13
C ARG A 159 -8.76 42.91 -29.93
N TRP A 160 -8.22 41.72 -29.66
CA TRP A 160 -7.19 41.14 -30.51
C TRP A 160 -7.74 40.71 -31.89
N MET A 161 -8.97 40.22 -31.97
CA MET A 161 -9.61 39.90 -33.25
C MET A 161 -9.93 41.16 -34.08
N THR A 162 -10.27 42.29 -33.46
CA THR A 162 -10.65 43.53 -34.17
C THR A 162 -9.47 44.49 -34.42
N ASP A 163 -8.52 44.60 -33.50
CA ASP A 163 -7.53 45.70 -33.49
C ASP A 163 -6.07 45.22 -33.63
N GLY A 164 -5.83 43.91 -33.80
CA GLY A 164 -4.47 43.34 -33.86
C GLY A 164 -3.84 43.42 -35.25
N ASP A 165 -2.52 43.68 -35.33
CA ASP A 165 -1.76 43.38 -36.54
C ASP A 165 -1.61 41.86 -36.69
N HIS A 166 -2.46 41.26 -37.54
CA HIS A 166 -2.46 39.81 -37.75
C HIS A 166 -1.42 39.42 -38.81
N SER A 167 -0.63 38.39 -38.50
CA SER A 167 0.18 37.72 -39.52
C SER A 167 -0.63 36.63 -40.21
N PHE A 168 -0.58 36.57 -41.54
CA PHE A 168 -1.34 35.60 -42.34
C PHE A 168 -0.43 34.49 -42.87
N THR A 169 -0.97 33.28 -43.02
CA THR A 169 -0.30 32.20 -43.75
C THR A 169 -0.26 32.51 -45.24
N LYS A 170 0.62 31.85 -46.00
CA LYS A 170 0.67 31.97 -47.48
C LYS A 170 -0.65 31.61 -48.17
N SER A 171 -1.55 30.91 -47.48
CA SER A 171 -2.91 30.57 -47.89
C SER A 171 -3.99 31.56 -47.45
N GLY A 172 -3.60 32.70 -46.85
CA GLY A 172 -4.53 33.76 -46.43
C GLY A 172 -5.27 33.52 -45.11
N ARG A 173 -4.88 32.51 -44.30
CA ARG A 173 -5.50 32.28 -42.98
C ARG A 173 -4.76 33.08 -41.92
N GLN A 174 -5.47 33.75 -41.01
CA GLN A 174 -4.87 34.43 -39.87
C GLN A 174 -4.15 33.41 -38.97
N ARG A 175 -2.92 33.75 -38.54
CA ARG A 175 -2.19 32.95 -37.57
C ARG A 175 -2.75 33.17 -36.17
N PRO A 176 -2.81 32.12 -35.34
CA PRO A 176 -3.23 32.25 -33.95
C PRO A 176 -2.26 33.13 -33.16
N ALA A 177 -2.76 33.75 -32.09
CA ALA A 177 -1.92 34.48 -31.14
C ALA A 177 -0.80 33.58 -30.60
N SER A 178 0.36 34.17 -30.31
CA SER A 178 1.47 33.42 -29.73
C SER A 178 1.09 32.89 -28.34
N TYR A 179 1.63 31.74 -27.96
CA TYR A 179 1.35 31.14 -26.65
C TYR A 179 1.69 32.10 -25.49
N ALA A 180 2.77 32.88 -25.63
CA ALA A 180 3.16 33.90 -24.65
C ALA A 180 2.07 34.98 -24.48
N THR A 181 1.46 35.42 -25.58
CA THR A 181 0.37 36.39 -25.58
C THR A 181 -0.88 35.82 -24.90
N ILE A 182 -1.20 34.55 -25.18
CA ILE A 182 -2.34 33.86 -24.56
C ILE A 182 -2.11 33.73 -23.04
N CYS A 183 -0.91 33.34 -22.61
CA CYS A 183 -0.56 33.25 -21.19
C CYS A 183 -0.71 34.60 -20.48
N GLN A 184 -0.28 35.70 -21.11
CA GLN A 184 -0.43 37.03 -20.53
C GLN A 184 -1.91 37.40 -20.34
N TRP A 185 -2.77 37.11 -21.31
CA TRP A 185 -4.21 37.35 -21.17
C TRP A 185 -4.83 36.54 -20.03
N ILE A 186 -4.37 35.31 -19.82
CA ILE A 186 -4.82 34.49 -18.68
C ILE A 186 -4.41 35.16 -17.37
N VAL A 187 -3.15 35.57 -17.23
CA VAL A 187 -2.65 36.25 -16.02
C VAL A 187 -3.42 37.54 -15.76
N ASP A 188 -3.60 38.37 -16.78
CA ASP A 188 -4.31 39.64 -16.66
C ASP A 188 -5.80 39.42 -16.33
N ALA A 189 -6.43 38.38 -16.88
CA ALA A 189 -7.80 38.01 -16.54
C ALA A 189 -7.92 37.58 -15.08
N TRP A 190 -7.00 36.74 -14.59
CA TRP A 190 -6.97 36.32 -13.19
C TRP A 190 -6.70 37.49 -12.24
N ALA A 191 -5.82 38.43 -12.61
CA ALA A 191 -5.56 39.62 -11.81
C ALA A 191 -6.80 40.55 -11.69
N ASN A 192 -7.64 40.58 -12.72
CA ASN A 192 -8.90 41.34 -12.70
C ASN A 192 -10.04 40.63 -11.94
N MET A 193 -9.90 39.34 -11.61
CA MET A 193 -10.89 38.63 -10.82
C MET A 193 -10.71 38.94 -9.33
N SER A 194 -11.74 39.48 -8.68
CA SER A 194 -11.69 39.73 -7.24
C SER A 194 -11.78 38.43 -6.43
N ALA A 195 -11.09 38.36 -5.29
CA ALA A 195 -11.13 37.20 -4.39
C ALA A 195 -12.57 36.84 -3.97
N GLY A 196 -13.44 37.84 -3.76
CA GLY A 196 -14.86 37.62 -3.44
C GLY A 196 -15.67 37.00 -4.59
N THR A 197 -15.23 37.16 -5.84
CA THR A 197 -15.83 36.49 -7.00
C THR A 197 -15.47 35.01 -7.01
N VAL A 198 -14.22 34.70 -6.66
CA VAL A 198 -13.75 33.31 -6.51
C VAL A 198 -14.50 32.62 -5.36
N VAL A 199 -14.59 33.26 -4.19
CA VAL A 199 -15.32 32.72 -3.02
C VAL A 199 -16.78 32.44 -3.34
N ARG A 200 -17.50 33.39 -3.98
CA ARG A 200 -18.91 33.20 -4.37
C ARG A 200 -19.09 32.09 -5.41
N ALA A 201 -18.13 31.90 -6.31
CA ALA A 201 -18.17 30.79 -7.26
C ALA A 201 -18.02 29.42 -6.56
N PHE A 202 -17.13 29.32 -5.57
CA PHE A 202 -16.98 28.11 -4.74
C PHE A 202 -18.19 27.86 -3.83
N ALA A 203 -18.78 28.91 -3.26
CA ALA A 203 -20.02 28.82 -2.48
C ALA A 203 -21.20 28.34 -3.33
N LYS A 204 -21.37 28.92 -4.53
CA LYS A 204 -22.41 28.49 -5.48
C LYS A 204 -22.21 27.05 -5.98
N ALA A 205 -20.96 26.59 -6.05
CA ALA A 205 -20.63 25.20 -6.36
C ALA A 205 -20.78 24.25 -5.15
N GLY A 206 -21.21 24.75 -3.98
CA GLY A 206 -21.41 23.97 -2.76
C GLY A 206 -20.11 23.40 -2.18
N ILE A 207 -18.97 24.03 -2.48
CA ILE A 207 -17.65 23.63 -1.97
C ILE A 207 -17.35 24.34 -0.64
N ILE A 208 -17.94 25.53 -0.46
CA ILE A 208 -17.91 26.31 0.79
C ILE A 208 -19.36 26.50 1.22
N SER A 209 -19.68 26.17 2.47
CA SER A 209 -21.00 26.46 3.05
C SER A 209 -20.99 27.89 3.56
N GLU A 210 -21.81 28.76 2.97
CA GLU A 210 -22.23 29.98 3.67
C GLU A 210 -23.21 29.55 4.76
N GLU A 211 -22.89 29.77 6.04
CA GLU A 211 -23.82 29.49 7.13
C GLU A 211 -24.92 30.56 7.20
N PRO A 212 -26.20 30.17 7.14
CA PRO A 212 -27.27 30.95 7.74
C PRO A 212 -27.65 30.36 9.10
N HIS A 213 -27.60 31.24 10.09
CA HIS A 213 -28.23 31.17 11.40
C HIS A 213 -29.43 30.20 11.55
N GLY A 214 -29.29 29.30 12.53
CA GLY A 214 -30.29 28.65 13.41
C GLY A 214 -31.72 28.38 12.91
N THR A 215 -32.13 27.11 12.97
CA THR A 215 -33.34 26.63 13.68
C THR A 215 -33.22 25.11 13.88
N GLU A 216 -33.62 24.66 15.05
CA GLU A 216 -33.68 23.29 15.58
C GLU A 216 -34.54 22.31 14.76
N SER A 217 -34.20 21.00 14.76
CA SER A 217 -35.17 19.92 14.98
C SER A 217 -34.49 18.56 15.15
N ASP A 218 -34.87 17.96 16.25
CA ASP A 218 -34.60 16.67 16.88
C ASP A 218 -35.13 15.45 16.07
N SER A 219 -34.51 14.28 16.23
CA SER A 219 -35.21 12.99 16.47
C SER A 219 -34.26 11.78 16.45
N ASP A 220 -34.49 10.94 17.47
CA ASP A 220 -33.73 9.84 18.06
C ASP A 220 -33.61 8.50 17.28
N SER A 221 -32.54 7.77 17.63
CA SER A 221 -32.38 6.33 18.03
C SER A 221 -33.32 5.25 17.43
N GLU A 222 -32.90 4.00 17.12
CA GLU A 222 -32.44 2.97 18.06
C GLU A 222 -31.66 1.79 17.43
N GLU A 223 -30.98 1.08 18.33
CA GLU A 223 -30.23 -0.17 18.29
C GLU A 223 -31.15 -1.40 18.47
N SER A 224 -30.91 -2.55 17.81
CA SER A 224 -31.21 -3.87 18.41
C SER A 224 -30.65 -5.09 17.64
N GLU A 225 -29.87 -5.86 18.39
CA GLU A 225 -29.85 -7.33 18.55
C GLU A 225 -29.38 -8.30 17.45
N LEU A 226 -28.30 -8.99 17.84
CA LEU A 226 -27.81 -10.28 17.39
C LEU A 226 -28.81 -11.41 17.73
N GLY A 227 -29.24 -12.18 16.75
CA GLY A 227 -30.01 -13.40 16.98
C GLY A 227 -30.05 -14.34 15.77
N MET A 228 -29.83 -15.62 16.03
CA MET A 228 -30.06 -16.81 15.17
C MET A 228 -28.88 -17.26 14.28
N PHE A 229 -28.17 -18.28 14.79
CA PHE A 229 -27.33 -19.20 14.00
C PHE A 229 -28.25 -20.10 13.17
N ASP A 230 -28.04 -20.06 11.86
CA ASP A 230 -28.84 -20.77 10.87
C ASP A 230 -28.52 -22.28 10.88
N GLY A 231 -29.56 -23.11 10.92
CA GLY A 231 -29.49 -24.58 10.85
C GLY A 231 -28.94 -25.11 9.52
N ASP A 232 -28.76 -24.22 8.55
CA ASP A 232 -28.24 -24.51 7.21
C ASP A 232 -26.76 -24.89 7.19
N LEU A 233 -25.97 -24.51 8.20
CA LEU A 233 -24.56 -24.92 8.24
C LEU A 233 -24.38 -26.42 8.55
N ALA A 234 -25.36 -27.04 9.21
CA ALA A 234 -25.31 -28.48 9.52
C ALA A 234 -25.64 -29.35 8.29
N GLN A 235 -26.45 -28.85 7.37
CA GLN A 235 -26.83 -29.61 6.16
C GLN A 235 -25.70 -29.67 5.13
N LEU A 236 -24.82 -28.66 5.09
CA LEU A 236 -23.63 -28.67 4.23
C LEU A 236 -22.60 -29.73 4.68
N PHE A 237 -22.65 -30.17 5.94
CA PHE A 237 -21.70 -31.13 6.51
C PHE A 237 -22.07 -32.60 6.28
N ASN A 238 -23.31 -32.89 5.89
CA ASN A 238 -23.78 -34.26 5.58
C ASN A 238 -23.71 -34.58 4.08
N SER A 239 -23.18 -33.66 3.27
CA SER A 239 -23.06 -33.80 1.81
C SER A 239 -21.59 -33.91 1.42
N ASP A 240 -20.86 -34.86 2.01
CA ASP A 240 -19.51 -35.22 1.57
C ASP A 240 -19.59 -36.59 0.86
N PRO A 241 -19.32 -36.70 -0.46
CA PRO A 241 -19.03 -37.97 -1.08
C PRO A 241 -17.63 -38.38 -0.64
N GLU A 242 -17.56 -39.40 0.20
CA GLU A 242 -16.31 -40.08 0.52
C GLU A 242 -15.64 -40.60 -0.76
N ASP A 243 -14.31 -40.71 -0.71
CA ASP A 243 -13.41 -41.31 -1.70
C ASP A 243 -12.78 -40.36 -2.73
N GLU A 244 -11.87 -39.48 -2.27
CA GLU A 244 -10.63 -39.27 -3.05
C GLU A 244 -9.40 -39.43 -2.15
N ASP A 245 -8.61 -40.46 -2.46
CA ASP A 245 -7.34 -40.77 -1.83
C ASP A 245 -6.38 -39.58 -1.93
N PHE A 246 -6.03 -39.04 -0.76
CA PHE A 246 -5.10 -37.93 -0.61
C PHE A 246 -3.68 -38.39 -0.93
N ASP A 247 -3.23 -38.13 -2.16
CA ASP A 247 -1.88 -38.43 -2.61
C ASP A 247 -0.86 -37.42 -2.03
N GLY A 248 0.24 -37.94 -1.50
CA GLY A 248 1.20 -37.19 -0.69
C GLY A 248 1.86 -36.01 -1.41
N PHE A 249 2.28 -35.02 -0.63
CA PHE A 249 3.05 -33.87 -1.13
C PHE A 249 4.48 -34.30 -1.50
N ASP A 250 4.76 -34.38 -2.80
CA ASP A 250 6.12 -34.24 -3.38
C ASP A 250 6.57 -32.76 -3.37
#